data_AF-A0A7C3DS95-F1
#
_entry.id   AF-A0A7C3DS95-F1
#
_cell.length_a   1.000
_cell.length_b   1.000
_cell.length_c   1.000
_cell.angle_alpha   90.00
_cell.angle_beta   90.00
_cell.angle_gamma   90.00
#
_symmetry.space_group_name_H-M   'P 1'
#
loop_
_entity.id
_entity.type
_entity.pdbx_description
1 polymer ?
#
loop_
_entity_poly.entity_id
_entity_poly.type
_entity_poly.pdbx_seq_one_letter_code
_entity_poly.pdbx_strand_id
1 'polypeptide(L)'
;SLSGEMRALLGEPVLARYACMGSRELSENVAAVSGAAHVVILENHGALTMGKDLFQAYDRMEVLEAAARLSFLTGLSGKAKPLSAKQLKEIDDFFRNYSQSS
;
A
#
# COMPACT_ATOMS: atom_id res chain seq x y z
N SER A 1 -10.58 3.22 -0.81
CA SER A 1 -11.26 1.91 -0.97
C SER A 1 -10.26 0.97 -1.61
N LEU A 2 -9.78 -0.04 -0.89
CA LEU A 2 -8.84 -1.01 -1.47
C LEU A 2 -9.63 -1.99 -2.37
N SER A 3 -9.18 -2.18 -3.62
CA SER A 3 -9.64 -3.32 -4.43
C SER A 3 -9.01 -4.61 -3.89
N GLY A 4 -9.54 -5.77 -4.31
CA GLY A 4 -8.99 -7.06 -3.86
C GLY A 4 -7.54 -7.28 -4.31
N GLU A 5 -7.20 -6.87 -5.54
CA GLU A 5 -5.84 -6.93 -6.07
C GLU A 5 -4.86 -6.05 -5.28
N MET A 6 -5.32 -4.86 -4.86
CA MET A 6 -4.50 -3.94 -4.07
C MET A 6 -4.17 -4.55 -2.69
N ARG A 7 -5.16 -5.17 -2.04
CA ARG A 7 -4.95 -5.88 -0.77
C ARG A 7 -3.91 -6.99 -0.92
N ALA A 8 -4.04 -7.77 -1.99
CA ALA A 8 -3.15 -8.88 -2.27
C ALA A 8 -1.70 -8.47 -2.55
N LEU A 9 -1.49 -7.43 -3.38
CA LEU A 9 -0.16 -7.05 -3.86
C LEU A 9 0.59 -6.09 -2.92
N LEU A 10 -0.15 -5.19 -2.27
CA LEU A 10 0.42 -4.10 -1.48
C LEU A 10 0.27 -4.32 0.03
N GLY A 11 -0.68 -5.17 0.45
CA GLY A 11 -1.09 -5.25 1.83
C GLY A 11 -1.81 -3.96 2.26
N GLU A 12 -1.55 -3.53 3.49
CA GLU A 12 -2.11 -2.29 4.04
C GLU A 12 -1.02 -1.22 4.08
N PRO A 13 -1.16 -0.12 3.32
CA PRO A 13 -0.20 0.99 3.37
C PRO A 13 -0.13 1.60 4.77
N VAL A 14 1.08 1.93 5.21
CA VAL A 14 1.31 2.64 6.49
C VAL A 14 1.66 4.11 6.25
N LEU A 15 1.37 4.98 7.21
CA LEU A 15 1.67 6.41 7.12
C LEU A 15 2.92 6.75 7.95
N ALA A 16 3.93 7.34 7.32
CA ALA A 16 5.04 8.00 7.99
C ALA A 16 4.70 9.47 8.21
N ARG A 17 4.97 9.97 9.43
CA ARG A 17 4.76 11.37 9.80
C ARG A 17 5.63 12.31 8.98
N TYR A 18 5.10 13.51 8.73
CA TYR A 18 5.83 14.55 8.03
C TYR A 18 7.15 14.91 8.74
N ALA A 19 8.18 15.09 7.93
CA ALA A 19 9.43 15.77 8.27
C ALA A 19 10.01 16.38 6.98
N CYS A 20 10.96 17.29 7.06
CA CYS A 20 11.55 17.92 5.87
C CYS A 20 12.21 16.87 4.96
N MET A 21 12.07 17.03 3.63
CA MET A 21 12.68 16.09 2.67
C MET A 21 14.20 16.03 2.82
N GLY A 22 14.78 14.84 2.74
CA GLY A 22 16.22 14.63 2.94
C GLY A 22 16.70 14.76 4.39
N SER A 23 15.81 15.05 5.34
CA SER A 23 16.17 15.07 6.75
C SER A 23 16.37 13.67 7.33
N ARG A 24 17.23 13.58 8.34
CA ARG A 24 17.37 12.39 9.16
C ARG A 24 16.06 11.99 9.84
N GLU A 25 15.30 12.98 10.33
CA GLU A 25 14.00 12.76 10.96
C GLU A 25 13.01 12.04 10.02
N LEU A 26 12.96 12.41 8.74
CA LEU A 26 12.13 11.70 7.75
C LEU A 26 12.55 10.24 7.64
N SER A 27 13.85 9.96 7.58
CA SER A 27 14.35 8.59 7.50
C SER A 27 14.00 7.76 8.75
N GLU A 28 14.03 8.37 9.93
CA GLU A 28 13.65 7.75 11.20
C GLU A 28 12.14 7.47 11.25
N ASN A 29 11.31 8.42 10.82
CA ASN A 29 9.86 8.25 10.72
C ASN A 29 9.47 7.13 9.74
N VAL A 30 10.15 7.04 8.60
CA VAL A 30 9.93 5.96 7.62
C VAL A 30 10.39 4.61 8.17
N ALA A 31 11.58 4.55 8.77
CA ALA A 31 12.12 3.32 9.33
C ALA A 31 11.26 2.75 10.46
N ALA A 32 10.60 3.62 11.25
CA ALA A 32 9.71 3.20 12.33
C ALA A 32 8.46 2.44 11.85
N VAL A 33 8.04 2.63 10.59
CA VAL A 33 6.81 2.03 10.03
C VAL A 33 7.08 1.01 8.92
N SER A 34 8.26 1.06 8.28
CA SER A 34 8.56 0.27 7.08
C SER A 34 8.59 -1.26 7.30
N GLY A 35 8.82 -1.73 8.53
CA GLY A 35 8.81 -3.16 8.85
C GLY A 35 7.43 -3.83 8.79
N ALA A 36 6.35 -3.05 8.74
CA ALA A 36 4.98 -3.56 8.84
C ALA A 36 4.25 -3.67 7.50
N ALA A 37 4.79 -3.13 6.41
CA ALA A 37 4.08 -3.02 5.14
C ALA A 37 5.02 -2.95 3.93
N HIS A 38 4.49 -3.17 2.73
CA HIS A 38 5.24 -2.98 1.47
C HIS A 38 5.16 -1.55 0.94
N VAL A 39 4.28 -0.74 1.50
CA VAL A 39 4.00 0.63 1.06
C VAL A 39 4.03 1.55 2.27
N VAL A 40 4.79 2.64 2.16
CA VAL A 40 4.82 3.73 3.13
C VAL A 40 4.33 5.00 2.43
N ILE A 41 3.21 5.54 2.88
CA ILE A 41 2.75 6.88 2.50
C ILE A 41 3.51 7.90 3.35
N LEU A 42 4.10 8.89 2.71
CA LEU A 42 4.79 9.99 3.35
C LEU A 42 3.82 11.17 3.42
N GLU A 43 3.41 11.54 4.64
CA GLU A 43 2.50 12.67 4.86
C GLU A 43 3.02 13.93 4.16
N ASN A 44 2.24 14.51 3.24
CA ASN A 44 2.58 15.68 2.43
C ASN A 44 3.83 15.57 1.52
N HIS A 45 4.27 14.37 1.16
CA HIS A 45 5.39 14.17 0.22
C HIS A 45 5.03 13.28 -0.96
N GLY A 46 4.58 12.05 -0.68
CA GLY A 46 4.44 11.01 -1.70
C GLY A 46 4.36 9.63 -1.08
N ALA A 47 4.95 8.63 -1.75
CA ALA A 47 4.96 7.26 -1.28
C ALA A 47 6.31 6.57 -1.56
N LEU A 48 6.60 5.55 -0.77
CA LEU A 48 7.70 4.61 -0.96
C LEU A 48 7.13 3.21 -1.05
N THR A 49 7.68 2.40 -1.95
CA THR A 49 7.36 0.98 -2.09
C THR A 49 8.62 0.15 -1.94
N MET A 50 8.48 -1.01 -1.31
CA MET A 50 9.57 -1.96 -1.11
C MET A 50 9.28 -3.24 -1.88
N GLY A 51 10.33 -3.89 -2.38
CA GLY A 51 10.29 -5.15 -3.10
C GLY A 51 11.56 -5.96 -2.85
N LYS A 52 11.54 -7.25 -3.17
CA LYS A 52 12.72 -8.11 -3.15
C LYS A 52 13.79 -7.66 -4.16
N ASP A 53 13.36 -6.94 -5.19
CA ASP A 53 14.18 -6.33 -6.23
C ASP A 53 13.50 -5.02 -6.68
N LEU A 54 14.20 -4.26 -7.53
CA LEU A 54 13.72 -2.98 -8.04
C LEU A 54 12.46 -3.11 -8.90
N PHE A 55 12.34 -4.20 -9.66
CA PHE A 55 11.16 -4.43 -10.52
C PHE A 55 9.91 -4.64 -9.67
N GLN A 56 9.98 -5.48 -8.64
CA GLN A 56 8.85 -5.67 -7.73
C GLN A 56 8.48 -4.38 -6.99
N ALA A 57 9.46 -3.57 -6.57
CA ALA A 57 9.18 -2.28 -5.93
C ALA A 57 8.46 -1.33 -6.90
N TYR A 58 8.87 -1.32 -8.17
CA TYR A 58 8.25 -0.54 -9.23
C TYR A 58 6.83 -1.01 -9.54
N ASP A 59 6.60 -2.32 -9.73
CA ASP A 59 5.27 -2.89 -9.97
C ASP A 59 4.29 -2.52 -8.84
N ARG A 60 4.77 -2.57 -7.58
CA ARG A 60 3.98 -2.15 -6.42
C ARG A 60 3.65 -0.65 -6.45
N MET A 61 4.55 0.19 -6.94
CA MET A 61 4.30 1.62 -7.11
C MET A 61 3.21 1.88 -8.16
N GLU A 62 3.23 1.16 -9.29
CA GLU A 62 2.20 1.30 -10.32
C GLU A 62 0.81 0.91 -9.80
N VAL A 63 0.72 -0.22 -9.09
CA VAL A 63 -0.53 -0.67 -8.47
C VAL A 63 -1.01 0.33 -7.41
N LEU A 64 -0.09 0.92 -6.63
CA LEU A 64 -0.43 1.93 -5.63
C LEU A 64 -1.01 3.20 -6.26
N GLU A 65 -0.40 3.70 -7.34
CA GLU A 65 -0.90 4.90 -8.03
C GLU A 65 -2.28 4.65 -8.64
N ALA A 66 -2.48 3.51 -9.30
CA ALA A 66 -3.78 3.10 -9.81
C ALA A 66 -4.84 3.03 -8.67
N ALA A 67 -4.44 2.51 -7.50
CA ALA A 67 -5.28 2.44 -6.31
C ALA A 67 -5.65 3.80 -5.74
N ALA A 68 -4.68 4.71 -5.63
CA ALA A 68 -4.88 6.06 -5.17
C ALA A 68 -5.85 6.80 -6.09
N ARG A 69 -5.65 6.71 -7.41
CA ARG A 69 -6.52 7.32 -8.41
C ARG A 69 -7.95 6.78 -8.35
N LEU A 70 -8.13 5.46 -8.29
CA LEU A 70 -9.45 4.85 -8.16
C LEU A 70 -10.13 5.26 -6.84
N SER A 71 -9.39 5.24 -5.73
CA SER A 71 -9.90 5.66 -4.42
C SER A 71 -10.31 7.14 -4.41
N PHE A 72 -9.54 8.01 -5.06
CA PHE A 72 -9.86 9.43 -5.19
C PHE A 72 -11.13 9.64 -6.00
N LEU A 73 -11.22 9.05 -7.21
CA LEU A 73 -12.39 9.18 -8.09
C LEU A 73 -13.67 8.62 -7.44
N THR A 74 -13.58 7.46 -6.80
CA THR A 74 -14.73 6.85 -6.11
C THR A 74 -15.12 7.64 -4.87
N GLY A 75 -14.15 8.20 -4.14
CA GLY A 75 -14.38 9.11 -3.01
C GLY A 75 -15.15 10.36 -3.41
N LEU A 76 -14.76 11.01 -4.52
CA LEU A 76 -15.48 12.16 -5.07
C LEU A 76 -16.93 11.84 -5.43
N SER A 77 -17.20 10.62 -5.90
CA SER A 77 -18.56 10.20 -6.28
C SER A 77 -19.48 9.89 -5.10
N GLY A 78 -18.94 9.73 -3.88
CA GLY A 78 -19.67 9.29 -2.68
C GLY A 78 -20.16 7.84 -2.73
N LYS A 79 -19.83 7.08 -3.78
CA LYS A 79 -20.32 5.70 -4.02
C LYS A 79 -19.29 4.62 -3.72
N ALA A 80 -18.23 4.95 -2.98
CA ALA A 80 -17.23 3.97 -2.60
C ALA A 80 -17.87 2.85 -1.76
N LYS A 81 -17.73 1.60 -2.22
CA LYS A 81 -18.17 0.40 -1.51
C LYS A 81 -16.94 -0.40 -1.09
N PRO A 82 -16.41 -0.20 0.13
CA PRO A 82 -15.24 -0.93 0.59
C PRO A 82 -15.56 -2.42 0.75
N LEU A 83 -14.53 -3.26 0.59
CA LEU A 83 -14.62 -4.68 0.89
C LEU A 83 -14.88 -4.89 2.38
N SER A 84 -15.73 -5.86 2.71
CA SER A 84 -15.94 -6.28 4.09
C SER A 84 -14.71 -7.00 4.65
N ALA A 85 -14.57 -7.03 5.99
CA ALA A 85 -13.49 -7.77 6.65
C ALA A 85 -13.45 -9.26 6.25
N LYS A 86 -14.61 -9.87 6.00
CA LYS A 86 -14.70 -11.25 5.51
C LYS A 86 -14.08 -11.39 4.12
N GLN A 87 -14.42 -10.50 3.20
CA GLN A 87 -13.86 -10.52 1.84
C GLN A 87 -12.35 -10.24 1.84
N LEU A 88 -11.88 -9.32 2.68
CA LEU A 88 -10.44 -9.08 2.85
C LEU A 88 -9.72 -10.33 3.36
N LYS A 89 -10.30 -11.04 4.33
CA LYS A 89 -9.75 -12.31 4.83
C LYS A 89 -9.71 -13.40 3.74
N GLU A 90 -10.74 -13.50 2.91
CA GLU A 90 -10.79 -14.45 1.79
C GLU A 90 -9.64 -14.19 0.80
N ILE A 91 -9.34 -12.92 0.51
CA ILE A 91 -8.21 -12.52 -0.34
C ILE A 91 -6.88 -12.88 0.32
N ASP A 92 -6.70 -12.53 1.60
CA ASP A 92 -5.47 -12.79 2.36
C ASP A 92 -5.16 -14.30 2.41
N ASP A 93 -6.19 -15.14 2.61
CA ASP A 93 -6.05 -16.60 2.65
C ASP A 93 -5.76 -17.19 1.26
N PHE A 94 -6.42 -16.70 0.20
CA PHE A 94 -6.17 -17.12 -1.18
C PHE A 94 -4.71 -16.87 -1.60
N PHE A 95 -4.21 -15.65 -1.35
CA PHE A 95 -2.86 -15.27 -1.75
C PHE A 95 -1.78 -16.00 -0.97
N ARG A 96 -2.01 -16.28 0.33
CA ARG A 96 -1.09 -17.09 1.15
C ARG A 96 -0.94 -18.51 0.62
N ASN A 97 -2.01 -19.11 0.09
CA ASN A 97 -1.96 -20.47 -0.45
C ASN A 97 -1.34 -20.51 -1.85
N TYR A 98 -1.57 -19.48 -2.66
CA TYR A 98 -0.98 -19.36 -4.00
C TYR A 98 0.55 -19.21 -3.95
N SER A 99 1.07 -18.37 -3.03
CA SER A 99 2.50 -18.13 -2.89
C SER A 99 3.30 -19.31 -2.32
N GLN A 100 2.64 -20.27 -1.66
CA GLN A 100 3.29 -21.50 -1.18
C GLN A 100 3.29 -22.65 -2.21
N SER A 101 2.57 -22.48 -3.32
CA SER A 101 2.46 -23.47 -4.39
C SER A 101 3.35 -23.13 -5.60
N SER A 102 4.08 -22.00 -5.55
CA SER A 102 4.89 -21.44 -6.65
C SER A 102 6.35 -21.24 -6.23
#